data_AF-A0A9D7UPS0-F1
#
_entry.id   AF-A0A9D7UPS0-F1
#
_cell.length_a   1.000
_cell.length_b   1.000
_cell.length_c   1.000
_cell.angle_alpha   90.00
_cell.angle_beta   90.00
_cell.angle_gamma   90.00
#
_symmetry.space_group_name_H-M   'P 1'
#
loop_
_entity.id
_entity.type
_entity.pdbx_description
1 polymer ?
#
loop_
_entity_poly.entity_id
_entity_poly.type
_entity_poly.pdbx_seq_one_letter_code
_entity_poly.pdbx_strand_id
1 'polypeptide(L)'
;MAEGRNEPSMDEILSSIKRIIADDERIRPAAKRASKTAPSHDDQDEILELTETAADEETEEVLLDDAKAQSLRHSFSALQTLSEPGVAPQIVRSGETSLEGLTRDLLRPMLKDWLDTNLPPIVEAMVEREITRITKKG
;
A
#
# COMPACT_ATOMS: atom_id res chain seq x y z
N MET A 1 -12.15 -36.30 -27.71
CA MET A 1 -11.47 -35.05 -28.12
C MET A 1 -11.27 -34.26 -26.84
N ALA A 2 -10.03 -34.13 -26.36
CA ALA A 2 -9.71 -33.39 -25.15
C ALA A 2 -8.97 -32.12 -25.58
N GLU A 3 -9.68 -30.99 -25.52
CA GLU A 3 -9.18 -29.66 -25.85
C GLU A 3 -7.98 -29.35 -24.94
N GLY A 4 -6.81 -29.13 -25.56
CA GLY A 4 -5.65 -28.61 -24.86
C GLY A 4 -6.01 -27.23 -24.30
N ARG A 5 -6.12 -27.13 -22.97
CA ARG A 5 -6.19 -25.86 -22.27
C ARG A 5 -4.88 -25.13 -22.53
N ASN A 6 -4.88 -24.31 -23.58
CA ASN A 6 -3.83 -23.38 -23.94
C ASN A 6 -3.60 -22.49 -22.70
N GLU A 7 -2.52 -22.74 -21.97
CA GLU A 7 -2.08 -21.81 -20.94
C GLU A 7 -1.88 -20.46 -21.63
N PRO A 8 -2.46 -19.37 -21.10
CA PRO A 8 -2.38 -18.08 -21.76
C PRO A 8 -0.92 -17.73 -22.02
N SER A 9 -0.61 -17.34 -23.25
CA SER A 9 0.75 -16.97 -23.63
C SER A 9 1.22 -15.79 -22.79
N MET A 10 2.53 -15.70 -22.53
CA MET A 10 3.14 -14.57 -21.81
C MET A 10 2.66 -13.21 -22.38
N ASP A 11 2.54 -13.12 -23.70
CA ASP A 11 2.07 -11.90 -24.38
C ASP A 11 0.61 -11.57 -24.10
N GLU A 12 -0.24 -12.58 -23.85
CA GLU A 12 -1.65 -12.39 -23.47
C GLU A 12 -1.76 -11.86 -22.04
N ILE A 13 -0.92 -12.40 -21.13
CA ILE A 13 -0.83 -11.92 -19.75
C ILE A 13 -0.38 -10.45 -19.74
N LEU A 14 0.67 -10.11 -20.48
CA LEU A 14 1.18 -8.74 -20.59
C LEU A 14 0.16 -7.80 -21.25
N SER A 15 -0.57 -8.27 -22.25
CA SER A 15 -1.63 -7.49 -22.91
C SER A 15 -2.82 -7.22 -21.98
N SER A 16 -3.17 -8.18 -21.13
CA SER A 16 -4.24 -8.03 -20.13
C SER A 16 -3.87 -7.00 -19.06
N ILE A 17 -2.64 -7.08 -18.53
CA ILE A 17 -2.11 -6.11 -17.55
C ILE A 17 -2.07 -4.70 -18.15
N LYS A 18 -1.56 -4.55 -19.38
CA LYS A 18 -1.50 -3.26 -20.07
C LYS A 18 -2.88 -2.64 -20.28
N ARG A 19 -3.89 -3.46 -20.58
CA ARG A 19 -5.28 -2.98 -20.76
C ARG A 19 -5.90 -2.48 -19.46
N ILE A 20 -5.67 -3.20 -18.34
CA ILE A 20 -6.19 -2.81 -17.02
C ILE A 20 -5.60 -1.46 -16.57
N ILE A 21 -4.29 -1.24 -16.74
CA ILE A 21 -3.62 0.01 -16.37
C ILE A 21 -4.11 1.18 -17.24
N ALA A 22 -4.25 0.96 -18.55
CA ALA A 22 -4.73 2.01 -19.47
C ALA A 22 -6.20 2.40 -19.24
N ASP A 23 -7.04 1.46 -18.79
CA ASP A 23 -8.43 1.76 -18.42
C ASP A 23 -8.53 2.44 -17.03
N ASP A 24 -7.60 2.18 -16.10
CA ASP A 24 -7.54 2.84 -14.77
C ASP A 24 -7.12 4.32 -14.84
N GLU A 25 -6.22 4.68 -15.77
CA GLU A 25 -5.80 6.07 -15.99
C GLU A 25 -6.96 7.01 -16.40
N ARG A 26 -8.02 6.45 -17.00
CA ARG A 26 -9.22 7.21 -17.42
C ARG A 26 -10.15 7.56 -16.26
N ILE A 27 -9.93 7.01 -15.07
CA ILE A 27 -10.79 7.19 -13.89
C ILE A 27 -10.30 8.36 -13.00
N ARG A 28 -9.15 9.00 -13.31
CA ARG A 28 -8.70 10.19 -12.58
C ARG A 28 -9.37 11.46 -13.11
N PRO A 29 -10.23 12.16 -12.34
CA PRO A 29 -10.79 13.43 -12.78
C PRO A 29 -9.73 14.53 -12.74
N ALA A 30 -9.47 15.13 -13.90
CA ALA A 30 -8.66 16.34 -14.03
C ALA A 30 -9.33 17.54 -13.35
N ALA A 31 -8.82 17.97 -12.19
CA ALA A 31 -9.22 19.21 -11.56
C ALA A 31 -8.23 20.34 -11.89
N LYS A 32 -8.50 21.06 -12.99
CA LYS A 32 -7.95 22.40 -13.25
C LYS A 32 -8.95 23.46 -12.76
N ARG A 33 -8.61 24.24 -11.73
CA ARG A 33 -9.14 25.60 -11.50
C ARG A 33 -8.00 26.53 -11.07
N ALA A 34 -7.95 27.70 -11.67
CA ALA A 34 -6.83 28.62 -11.74
C ALA A 34 -6.77 29.67 -10.61
N SER A 35 -5.53 30.07 -10.28
CA SER A 35 -5.03 31.44 -10.00
C SER A 35 -5.60 32.29 -8.84
N LYS A 36 -4.76 32.52 -7.81
CA LYS A 36 -4.22 33.81 -7.27
C LYS A 36 -4.24 33.89 -5.74
N THR A 37 -3.06 33.72 -5.11
CA THR A 37 -2.28 34.72 -4.33
C THR A 37 -1.20 33.98 -3.53
N ALA A 38 0.07 34.24 -3.84
CA ALA A 38 1.19 33.88 -2.96
C ALA A 38 1.35 34.94 -1.86
N PRO A 39 1.87 34.55 -0.70
CA PRO A 39 3.16 35.10 -0.30
C PRO A 39 4.21 33.99 -0.23
N SER A 40 5.33 34.29 -0.87
CA SER A 40 6.66 33.67 -0.79
C SER A 40 6.90 32.71 0.37
N HIS A 41 7.11 31.44 0.05
CA HIS A 41 8.14 30.63 0.68
C HIS A 41 9.09 30.17 -0.42
N ASP A 42 10.34 30.59 -0.24
CA ASP A 42 11.49 30.24 -1.03
C ASP A 42 11.91 28.83 -0.59
N ASP A 43 11.19 27.81 -1.07
CA ASP A 43 11.52 26.39 -0.80
C ASP A 43 11.67 25.64 -2.14
N GLN A 44 12.22 26.30 -3.16
CA GLN A 44 12.74 25.60 -4.34
C GLN A 44 14.08 24.90 -4.05
N ASP A 45 14.65 25.10 -2.85
CA ASP A 45 15.83 24.38 -2.36
C ASP A 45 15.49 22.98 -1.78
N GLU A 46 14.22 22.57 -1.70
CA GLU A 46 13.81 21.24 -1.18
C GLU A 46 13.31 20.25 -2.25
N ILE A 47 13.39 20.58 -3.54
CA ILE A 47 13.19 19.55 -4.59
C ILE A 47 14.55 18.89 -4.85
N LEU A 48 14.83 17.83 -4.09
CA LEU A 48 15.94 16.93 -4.40
C LEU A 48 15.59 16.13 -5.67
N GLU A 49 16.08 16.57 -6.83
CA GLU A 49 16.13 15.76 -8.04
C GLU A 49 17.06 14.55 -7.81
N LEU A 50 16.48 13.41 -7.44
CA LEU A 50 17.14 12.10 -7.28
C LEU A 50 17.71 11.52 -8.60
N THR A 51 17.92 12.35 -9.62
CA THR A 51 18.59 11.99 -10.87
C THR A 51 20.06 12.36 -10.87
N GLU A 52 20.55 13.07 -9.84
CA GLU A 52 21.99 13.16 -9.59
C GLU A 52 22.46 11.83 -8.98
N THR A 53 22.61 10.83 -9.85
CA THR A 53 23.45 9.68 -9.55
C THR A 53 24.80 10.24 -9.14
N ALA A 54 25.18 10.02 -7.88
CA ALA A 54 26.53 10.26 -7.41
C ALA A 54 27.48 9.71 -8.48
N ALA A 55 28.25 10.60 -9.10
CA ALA A 55 29.41 10.23 -9.88
C ALA A 55 30.47 9.73 -8.88
N ASP A 56 30.14 8.62 -8.20
CA ASP A 56 31.10 7.81 -7.48
C ASP A 56 31.70 6.88 -8.52
N GLU A 57 33.02 6.98 -8.63
CA GLU A 57 33.83 6.26 -9.60
C GLU A 57 33.48 4.76 -9.58
N GLU A 58 33.26 4.23 -10.77
CA GLU A 58 32.93 2.84 -11.07
C GLU A 58 33.87 1.86 -10.34
N THR A 59 33.43 1.41 -9.18
CA THR A 59 33.66 0.03 -8.78
C THR A 59 32.32 -0.49 -8.29
N GLU A 60 31.51 -1.02 -9.21
CA GLU A 60 30.56 -2.08 -8.88
C GLU A 60 31.39 -3.26 -8.35
N GLU A 61 31.90 -3.14 -7.13
CA GLU A 61 32.45 -4.25 -6.40
C GLU A 61 31.25 -5.16 -6.16
N VAL A 62 31.16 -6.22 -6.95
CA VAL A 62 30.10 -7.21 -6.84
C VAL A 62 30.12 -7.73 -5.40
N LEU A 63 29.21 -7.21 -4.58
CA LEU A 63 29.19 -7.41 -3.12
C LEU A 63 28.98 -8.89 -2.74
N LEU A 64 28.66 -9.74 -3.73
CA LEU A 64 28.44 -11.16 -3.58
C LEU A 64 29.23 -11.91 -4.64
N ASP A 65 30.06 -12.86 -4.20
CA ASP A 65 30.58 -13.89 -5.09
C ASP A 65 29.41 -14.68 -5.72
N ASP A 66 29.52 -15.05 -7.00
CA ASP A 66 28.44 -15.69 -7.76
C ASP A 66 28.00 -17.02 -7.09
N ALA A 67 28.96 -17.77 -6.53
CA ALA A 67 28.66 -18.99 -5.78
C ALA A 67 27.82 -18.74 -4.52
N LYS A 68 28.01 -17.59 -3.84
CA LYS A 68 27.22 -17.21 -2.68
C LYS A 68 25.82 -16.77 -3.10
N ALA A 69 25.70 -16.03 -4.22
CA ALA A 69 24.41 -15.65 -4.79
C ALA A 69 23.58 -16.89 -5.20
N GLN A 70 24.22 -17.89 -5.81
CA GLN A 70 23.57 -19.17 -6.13
C GLN A 70 23.12 -19.92 -4.88
N SER A 71 23.96 -19.99 -3.85
CA SER A 71 23.62 -20.64 -2.57
C SER A 71 22.43 -19.96 -1.88
N LEU A 72 22.38 -18.62 -1.87
CA LEU A 72 21.24 -17.87 -1.34
C LEU A 72 19.96 -18.16 -2.11
N ARG A 73 20.01 -18.21 -3.45
CA ARG A 73 18.86 -18.57 -4.30
C ARG A 73 18.36 -19.99 -4.00
N HIS A 74 19.26 -20.94 -3.79
CA HIS A 74 18.90 -22.31 -3.41
C HIS A 74 18.23 -22.38 -2.03
N SER A 75 18.77 -21.69 -1.02
CA SER A 75 18.15 -21.63 0.30
C SER A 75 16.78 -20.95 0.27
N PHE A 76 16.64 -19.86 -0.49
CA PHE A 76 15.36 -19.17 -0.63
C PHE A 76 14.31 -20.01 -1.36
N SER A 77 14.72 -20.76 -2.38
CA SER A 77 13.86 -21.73 -3.07
C SER A 77 13.38 -22.84 -2.12
N ALA A 78 14.27 -23.38 -1.27
CA ALA A 78 13.89 -24.37 -0.27
C ALA A 78 12.89 -23.81 0.75
N LEU A 79 13.09 -22.57 1.22
CA LEU A 79 12.14 -21.91 2.11
C LEU A 79 10.79 -21.63 1.43
N GLN A 80 10.79 -21.26 0.15
CA GLN A 80 9.58 -21.07 -0.61
C GLN A 80 8.79 -22.38 -0.75
N THR A 81 9.46 -23.51 -1.01
CA THR A 81 8.80 -24.83 -1.07
C THR A 81 8.24 -25.29 0.28
N LEU A 82 8.86 -24.87 1.39
CA LEU A 82 8.36 -25.13 2.74
C LEU A 82 7.22 -24.18 3.15
N SER A 83 7.19 -22.99 2.55
CA SER A 83 6.21 -21.93 2.83
C SER A 83 5.00 -21.96 1.89
N GLU A 84 5.03 -22.74 0.81
CA GLU A 84 3.86 -22.98 -0.03
C GLU A 84 2.79 -23.68 0.80
N PRO A 85 1.64 -23.03 1.06
CA PRO A 85 0.53 -23.74 1.65
C PRO A 85 0.09 -24.81 0.64
N GLY A 86 0.27 -26.09 0.99
CA GLY A 86 -0.13 -27.24 0.15
C GLY A 86 -1.63 -27.34 -0.16
N VAL A 87 -2.41 -26.34 0.26
CA VAL A 87 -3.84 -26.17 0.00
C VAL A 87 -4.04 -24.73 -0.44
N ALA A 88 -4.57 -24.52 -1.64
CA ALA A 88 -4.98 -23.20 -2.12
C ALA A 88 -5.88 -22.55 -1.05
N PRO A 89 -5.69 -21.26 -0.70
CA PRO A 89 -6.47 -20.62 0.33
C PRO A 89 -7.94 -20.70 -0.07
N GLN A 90 -8.69 -21.57 0.61
CA GLN A 90 -10.13 -21.54 0.52
C GLN A 90 -10.52 -20.18 1.07
N ILE A 91 -11.14 -19.36 0.23
CA ILE A 91 -11.82 -18.14 0.65
C ILE A 91 -13.06 -18.59 1.43
N VAL A 92 -12.86 -19.21 2.59
CA VAL A 92 -13.89 -19.42 3.59
C VAL A 92 -14.17 -18.05 4.17
N ARG A 93 -15.24 -17.42 3.66
CA ARG A 93 -15.76 -16.10 4.07
C ARG A 93 -14.65 -15.11 4.46
N SER A 94 -13.98 -14.53 3.46
CA SER A 94 -13.16 -13.30 3.46
C SER A 94 -12.78 -12.62 4.79
N GLY A 95 -12.39 -13.34 5.85
CA GLY A 95 -12.22 -12.70 7.16
C GLY A 95 -12.14 -13.57 8.41
N GLU A 96 -12.43 -14.88 8.37
CA GLU A 96 -12.36 -15.74 9.57
C GLU A 96 -11.00 -16.43 9.76
N THR A 97 -10.24 -16.67 8.69
CA THR A 97 -8.88 -17.24 8.76
C THR A 97 -7.84 -16.45 7.96
N SER A 98 -8.18 -15.25 7.50
CA SER A 98 -7.24 -14.35 6.83
C SER A 98 -6.37 -13.60 7.86
N LEU A 99 -5.21 -13.13 7.43
CA LEU A 99 -4.34 -12.24 8.21
C LEU A 99 -5.11 -11.06 8.79
N GLU A 100 -6.06 -10.51 8.02
CA GLU A 100 -6.96 -9.45 8.45
C GLU A 100 -7.75 -9.83 9.71
N GLY A 101 -8.26 -11.07 9.78
CA GLY A 101 -8.94 -11.59 10.95
C GLY A 101 -8.05 -11.58 12.20
N LEU A 102 -6.82 -12.07 12.07
CA LEU A 102 -5.83 -12.05 13.16
C LEU A 102 -5.47 -10.63 13.59
N THR A 103 -5.20 -9.73 12.65
CA THR A 103 -4.91 -8.31 12.98
C THR A 103 -6.10 -7.61 13.63
N ARG A 104 -7.33 -7.91 13.22
CA ARG A 104 -8.55 -7.34 13.84
C ARG A 104 -8.71 -7.82 15.28
N ASP A 105 -8.46 -9.10 15.54
CA ASP A 105 -8.58 -9.64 16.89
C ASP A 105 -7.53 -9.06 17.84
N LEU A 106 -6.33 -8.76 17.32
CA LEU A 106 -5.28 -8.05 18.06
C LEU A 106 -5.57 -6.56 18.26
N LEU A 107 -6.13 -5.87 17.25
CA LEU A 107 -6.41 -4.44 17.32
C LEU A 107 -7.68 -4.11 18.11
N ARG A 108 -8.65 -5.02 18.17
CA ARG A 108 -9.92 -4.81 18.88
C ARG A 108 -9.74 -4.36 20.35
N PRO A 109 -8.96 -5.04 21.20
CA PRO A 109 -8.78 -4.60 22.58
C PRO A 109 -8.10 -3.23 22.67
N MET A 110 -7.06 -2.97 21.86
CA MET A 110 -6.35 -1.69 21.91
C MET A 110 -7.22 -0.51 21.48
N LEU A 111 -8.03 -0.70 20.43
CA LEU A 111 -8.98 0.31 19.98
C LEU A 111 -10.10 0.54 21.00
N LYS A 112 -10.56 -0.51 21.68
CA LYS A 112 -11.57 -0.40 22.73
C LYS A 112 -11.04 0.45 23.90
N ASP A 113 -9.87 0.13 24.43
CA ASP A 113 -9.30 0.84 25.57
C ASP A 113 -8.99 2.31 25.23
N TRP A 114 -8.54 2.54 23.99
CA TRP A 114 -8.35 3.89 23.49
C TRP A 114 -9.67 4.65 23.39
N LEU A 115 -10.72 4.05 22.84
CA LEU A 115 -12.04 4.68 22.74
C LEU A 115 -12.62 4.96 24.12
N ASP A 116 -12.52 4.02 25.07
CA ASP A 116 -13.02 4.23 26.43
C ASP A 116 -12.34 5.42 27.13
N THR A 117 -11.05 5.64 26.84
CA THR A 117 -10.26 6.73 27.42
C THR A 117 -10.49 8.08 26.70
N ASN A 118 -10.59 8.06 25.37
CA ASN A 118 -10.53 9.29 24.55
C ASN A 118 -11.89 9.73 24.02
N LEU A 119 -12.88 8.83 23.91
CA LEU A 119 -14.21 9.18 23.40
C LEU A 119 -14.95 10.18 24.31
N PRO A 120 -14.97 10.04 25.66
CA PRO A 120 -15.68 10.98 26.53
C PRO A 120 -15.26 12.45 26.33
N PRO A 121 -13.96 12.83 26.41
CA PRO A 121 -13.57 14.24 26.26
C PRO A 121 -13.83 14.78 24.85
N ILE A 122 -13.72 13.94 23.81
CA ILE A 122 -14.03 14.35 22.43
C ILE A 122 -15.51 14.70 22.28
N VAL A 123 -16.40 13.88 22.86
CA VAL A 123 -17.84 14.10 22.80
C VAL A 123 -18.24 15.32 23.62
N GLU A 124 -17.70 15.50 24.83
CA GLU A 124 -17.96 16.68 25.66
C GLU A 124 -17.60 17.98 24.92
N ALA A 125 -16.40 18.05 24.35
CA ALA A 125 -15.98 19.21 23.56
C ALA A 125 -16.88 19.46 22.34
N MET A 126 -17.38 18.41 21.68
CA MET A 126 -18.31 18.56 20.56
C MET A 126 -19.69 19.05 21.02
N VAL A 127 -20.19 18.52 22.14
CA VAL A 127 -21.49 18.91 22.72
C VAL A 127 -21.45 20.35 23.22
N GLU A 128 -20.38 20.79 23.88
CA GLU A 128 -20.22 22.19 24.31
C GLU A 128 -20.25 23.17 23.13
N ARG A 129 -19.58 22.82 22.03
CA ARG A 129 -19.62 23.60 20.79
C ARG A 129 -21.03 23.65 20.21
N GLU A 130 -21.75 22.53 20.26
CA GLU A 130 -23.12 22.42 19.75
C GLU A 130 -24.12 23.23 20.59
N ILE A 131 -24.01 23.17 21.93
CA ILE A 131 -24.84 23.99 22.84
C ILE A 131 -24.56 25.47 22.61
N THR A 132 -23.29 25.88 22.55
CA THR A 132 -22.90 27.28 22.29
C THR A 132 -23.46 27.79 20.96
N ARG A 133 -23.50 26.93 19.94
CA ARG A 133 -24.06 27.25 18.62
C ARG A 133 -25.57 27.46 18.67
N ILE A 134 -26.29 26.62 19.43
CA ILE A 134 -27.74 26.72 19.60
C ILE A 134 -28.11 27.96 20.42
N THR A 135 -27.40 28.21 21.53
CA THR A 135 -27.67 29.37 22.41
C THR A 135 -27.31 30.71 21.78
N LYS A 136 -26.39 30.75 20.80
CA LYS A 136 -26.11 31.95 20.01
C LYS A 136 -27.11 32.20 18.88
N LYS A 137 -27.81 31.15 18.43
CA LYS A 137 -28.77 31.22 17.31
C LYS A 137 -30.21 31.42 17.78
N GLY A 138 -30.56 30.97 18.98
CA GLY A 138 -31.82 31.28 19.66
C GLY A 138 -31.80 32.65 20.32
#